data_AF-A0A9D1LVF0-F1
#
_entry.id   AF-A0A9D1LVF0-F1
#
_cell.length_a   1.000
_cell.length_b   1.000
_cell.length_c   1.000
_cell.angle_alpha   90.00
_cell.angle_beta   90.00
_cell.angle_gamma   90.00
#
_symmetry.space_group_name_H-M   'P 1'
#
loop_
_entity.id
_entity.type
_entity.pdbx_description
1 polymer ?
#
loop_
_entity_poly.entity_id
_entity_poly.type
_entity_poly.pdbx_seq_one_letter_code
_entity_poly.pdbx_strand_id
1 'polypeptide(L)'
;MKIAEALAEADALYENTFSAKQKIAWCDELGALLKNEYAKTYKQEALERENGDYLLPEDITFSEVERFFIQGRACTKKELQRMGYQFVEEKPRCKIKPEAGAIPLWDAAAVYLEQYTPIKDIHTDETVAKSPYDRMYIDYLIAKCNYYNRDFNGYNQHMTYFNNLLSGFATDFIRKNEPLRRELRGWW
;
A
#
# COMPACT_ATOMS: atom_id res chain seq x y z
N MET A 1 -16.43 -4.34 -2.31
CA MET A 1 -17.26 -3.47 -3.15
C MET A 1 -16.43 -2.97 -4.34
N LYS A 2 -17.05 -2.78 -5.50
CA LYS A 2 -16.44 -2.05 -6.64
C LYS A 2 -16.54 -0.54 -6.41
N ILE A 3 -15.64 0.25 -6.99
CA ILE A 3 -15.70 1.71 -6.85
C ILE A 3 -17.04 2.27 -7.38
N ALA A 4 -17.53 1.76 -8.50
CA ALA A 4 -18.82 2.16 -9.07
C ALA A 4 -20.01 1.92 -8.12
N GLU A 5 -19.99 0.83 -7.37
CA GLU A 5 -21.03 0.51 -6.37
C GLU A 5 -21.00 1.53 -5.23
N ALA A 6 -19.82 1.85 -4.71
CA ALA A 6 -19.66 2.85 -3.65
C ALA A 6 -20.17 4.24 -4.08
N LEU A 7 -19.90 4.63 -5.33
CA LEU A 7 -20.40 5.89 -5.88
C LEU A 7 -21.93 5.89 -6.00
N ALA A 8 -22.50 4.82 -6.55
CA ALA A 8 -23.95 4.70 -6.73
C ALA A 8 -24.69 4.67 -5.39
N GLU A 9 -24.16 3.96 -4.39
CA GLU A 9 -24.74 3.94 -3.04
C GLU A 9 -24.64 5.29 -2.34
N ALA A 10 -23.51 5.99 -2.45
CA ALA A 10 -23.37 7.34 -1.89
C ALA A 10 -24.38 8.31 -2.52
N ASP A 11 -24.59 8.25 -3.83
CA ASP A 11 -25.53 9.11 -4.54
C ASP A 11 -26.99 8.76 -4.25
N ALA A 12 -27.30 7.49 -4.01
CA ALA A 12 -28.62 7.06 -3.57
C ALA A 12 -28.95 7.52 -2.15
N LEU A 13 -27.94 7.62 -1.27
CA LEU A 13 -28.11 8.04 0.12
C LEU A 13 -28.09 9.56 0.29
N TYR A 14 -27.36 10.29 -0.55
CA TYR A 14 -27.22 11.73 -0.46
C TYR A 14 -27.17 12.36 -1.86
N GLU A 15 -28.26 13.03 -2.22
CA GLU A 15 -28.33 13.77 -3.48
C GLU A 15 -27.33 14.94 -3.47
N ASN A 16 -26.55 15.05 -4.54
CA ASN A 16 -25.47 16.03 -4.62
C ASN A 16 -25.17 16.42 -6.08
N THR A 17 -24.44 17.53 -6.25
CA THR A 17 -24.11 18.11 -7.57
C THR A 17 -22.68 17.80 -8.02
N PHE A 18 -21.93 17.01 -7.26
CA PHE A 18 -20.53 16.72 -7.55
C PHE A 18 -20.39 15.73 -8.70
N SER A 19 -19.42 16.01 -9.58
CA SER A 19 -19.14 15.15 -10.72
C SER A 19 -18.58 13.80 -10.29
N ALA A 20 -18.80 12.76 -11.09
CA ALA A 20 -18.20 11.45 -10.87
C ALA A 20 -16.66 11.54 -10.77
N LYS A 21 -16.02 12.39 -11.57
CA LYS A 21 -14.56 12.61 -11.54
C LYS A 21 -14.08 13.08 -10.16
N GLN A 22 -14.80 14.00 -9.51
CA GLN A 22 -14.44 14.47 -8.18
C GLN A 22 -14.57 13.36 -7.14
N LYS A 23 -15.65 12.58 -7.20
CA LYS A 23 -15.88 11.48 -6.28
C LYS A 23 -14.85 10.36 -6.45
N ILE A 24 -14.47 10.03 -7.68
CA ILE A 24 -13.38 9.09 -7.97
C ILE A 24 -12.07 9.58 -7.35
N ALA A 25 -11.75 10.86 -7.48
CA ALA A 25 -10.56 11.43 -6.86
C ALA A 25 -10.58 11.31 -5.32
N TRP A 26 -11.75 11.44 -4.68
CA TRP A 26 -11.90 11.21 -3.23
C TRP A 26 -11.78 9.73 -2.85
N CYS A 27 -12.28 8.81 -3.68
CA CYS A 27 -12.04 7.38 -3.51
C CYS A 27 -10.55 7.05 -3.62
N ASP A 28 -9.82 7.69 -4.54
CA ASP A 28 -8.38 7.54 -4.68
C ASP A 28 -7.61 8.07 -3.48
N GLU A 29 -8.00 9.26 -2.99
CA GLU A 29 -7.46 9.86 -1.76
C GLU A 29 -7.60 8.89 -0.58
N LEU A 30 -8.80 8.33 -0.40
CA LEU A 30 -9.06 7.37 0.65
C LEU A 30 -8.29 6.05 0.44
N GLY A 31 -8.26 5.52 -0.77
CA GLY A 31 -7.53 4.28 -1.08
C GLY A 31 -6.04 4.39 -0.77
N ALA A 32 -5.42 5.50 -1.19
CA ALA A 32 -4.04 5.81 -0.88
C ALA A 32 -3.79 5.91 0.64
N LEU A 33 -4.67 6.63 1.36
CA LEU A 33 -4.58 6.75 2.83
C LEU A 33 -4.67 5.37 3.50
N LEU A 34 -5.66 4.56 3.13
CA LEU A 34 -5.84 3.23 3.71
C LEU A 34 -4.63 2.34 3.48
N LYS A 35 -4.11 2.29 2.25
CA LYS A 35 -2.95 1.46 1.89
C LYS A 35 -1.69 1.90 2.62
N ASN A 36 -1.45 3.22 2.67
CA ASN A 36 -0.21 3.78 3.22
C ASN A 36 -0.18 3.79 4.74
N GLU A 37 -1.31 3.94 5.42
CA GLU A 37 -1.34 4.09 6.88
C GLU A 37 -1.82 2.84 7.61
N TYR A 38 -2.84 2.16 7.09
CA TYR A 38 -3.57 1.12 7.84
C TYR A 38 -3.41 -0.28 7.26
N ALA A 39 -3.23 -0.40 5.95
CA ALA A 39 -3.24 -1.65 5.19
C ALA A 39 -1.93 -1.88 4.43
N LYS A 40 -0.80 -1.62 5.09
CA LYS A 40 0.54 -1.86 4.52
C LYS A 40 0.70 -3.34 4.19
N THR A 41 0.76 -3.66 2.91
CA THR A 41 1.09 -5.00 2.41
C THR A 41 2.48 -4.97 1.81
N TYR A 42 3.15 -6.12 1.88
CA TYR A 42 4.50 -6.29 1.37
C TYR A 42 4.50 -7.31 0.25
N LYS A 43 5.27 -7.04 -0.80
CA LYS A 43 5.59 -8.03 -1.82
C LYS A 43 6.99 -8.56 -1.59
N GLN A 44 7.14 -9.86 -1.79
CA GLN A 44 8.43 -10.52 -1.86
C GLN A 44 8.65 -10.97 -3.30
N GLU A 45 9.68 -10.44 -3.94
CA GLU A 45 10.06 -10.82 -5.30
C GLU A 45 11.54 -11.22 -5.35
N ALA A 46 11.83 -12.25 -6.14
CA ALA A 46 13.19 -12.69 -6.38
C ALA A 46 13.96 -11.62 -7.17
N LEU A 47 15.21 -11.39 -6.79
CA LEU A 47 16.09 -10.46 -7.49
C LEU A 47 16.56 -11.11 -8.79
N GLU A 48 16.30 -10.43 -9.89
CA GLU A 48 16.84 -10.83 -11.18
C GLU A 48 18.33 -10.50 -11.26
N ARG A 49 19.08 -11.35 -11.97
CA ARG A 49 20.51 -11.16 -12.15
C ARG A 49 20.81 -10.79 -13.59
N GLU A 50 21.36 -9.59 -13.79
CA GLU A 50 21.77 -9.10 -15.11
C GLU A 50 23.22 -8.62 -15.04
N ASN A 51 24.09 -9.12 -15.93
CA ASN A 51 25.50 -8.74 -16.00
C ASN A 51 26.30 -8.84 -14.68
N GLY A 52 25.85 -9.69 -13.74
CA GLY A 52 26.47 -9.86 -12.43
C GLY A 52 25.86 -8.99 -11.32
N ASP A 53 25.05 -7.99 -11.69
CA ASP A 53 24.30 -7.14 -10.77
C ASP A 53 22.95 -7.79 -10.41
N TYR A 54 22.43 -7.48 -9.23
CA TYR A 54 21.08 -7.86 -8.83
C TYR A 54 20.14 -6.68 -9.01
N LEU A 55 19.05 -6.89 -9.74
CA LEU A 55 18.08 -5.86 -10.07
C LEU A 55 16.89 -5.91 -9.14
N LEU A 56 16.50 -4.75 -8.61
CA LEU A 56 15.22 -4.59 -7.96
C LEU A 56 14.09 -4.56 -9.01
N PRO A 57 12.84 -4.84 -8.63
CA PRO A 57 11.68 -4.62 -9.48
C PRO A 57 11.60 -3.16 -9.98
N GLU A 58 10.90 -2.96 -11.10
CA GLU A 58 10.73 -1.64 -11.71
C GLU A 58 10.09 -0.63 -10.75
N ASP A 59 10.55 0.61 -10.80
CA ASP A 59 10.08 1.74 -9.98
C ASP A 59 10.22 1.57 -8.45
N ILE A 60 10.89 0.51 -7.97
CA ILE A 60 11.21 0.33 -6.56
C ILE A 60 12.58 0.92 -6.24
N THR A 61 12.60 1.79 -5.25
CA THR A 61 13.81 2.40 -4.69
C THR A 61 14.30 1.62 -3.47
N PHE A 62 15.57 1.81 -3.10
CA PHE A 62 16.09 1.15 -1.92
C PHE A 62 15.35 1.58 -0.66
N SER A 63 14.94 2.84 -0.52
CA SER A 63 14.21 3.33 0.66
C SER A 63 12.91 2.55 0.91
N GLU A 64 12.27 2.05 -0.14
CA GLU A 64 11.03 1.27 -0.09
C GLU A 64 11.25 -0.22 0.20
N VAL A 65 12.47 -0.72 -0.02
CA VAL A 65 12.86 -2.07 0.42
C VAL A 65 13.02 -2.07 1.93
N GLU A 66 12.16 -2.85 2.59
CA GLU A 66 12.24 -3.05 4.03
C GLU A 66 13.35 -4.04 4.37
N ARG A 67 13.43 -5.17 3.65
CA ARG A 67 14.43 -6.23 3.87
C ARG A 67 14.80 -6.99 2.61
N PHE A 68 15.95 -7.66 2.66
CA PHE A 68 16.34 -8.67 1.70
C PHE A 68 16.27 -10.04 2.35
N PHE A 69 15.99 -11.07 1.58
CA PHE A 69 16.11 -12.47 1.98
C PHE A 69 17.16 -13.12 1.09
N ILE A 70 18.13 -13.79 1.68
CA ILE A 70 19.18 -14.52 0.95
C ILE A 70 19.17 -15.94 1.50
N GLN A 71 18.89 -16.94 0.64
CA GLN A 71 18.76 -18.33 1.06
C GLN A 71 17.78 -18.52 2.24
N GLY A 72 16.66 -17.78 2.22
CA GLY A 72 15.66 -17.79 3.30
C GLY A 72 16.05 -17.03 4.58
N ARG A 73 17.26 -16.46 4.68
CA ARG A 73 17.66 -15.62 5.82
C ARG A 73 17.37 -14.15 5.54
N ALA A 74 16.66 -13.50 6.47
CA ALA A 74 16.47 -12.05 6.43
C ALA A 74 17.79 -11.32 6.66
N CYS A 75 18.10 -10.39 5.76
CA CYS A 75 19.28 -9.55 5.78
C CYS A 75 18.90 -8.07 5.59
N THR A 76 19.63 -7.21 6.28
CA THR A 76 19.51 -5.76 6.21
C THR A 76 20.45 -5.20 5.14
N LYS A 77 20.17 -3.96 4.70
CA LYS A 77 21.05 -3.21 3.78
C LYS A 77 22.49 -3.11 4.28
N LYS A 78 22.66 -2.89 5.60
CA LYS A 78 23.98 -2.78 6.24
C LYS A 78 24.74 -4.10 6.19
N GLU A 79 24.05 -5.23 6.33
CA GLU A 79 24.67 -6.56 6.21
C GLU A 79 25.11 -6.84 4.77
N LEU A 80 24.27 -6.50 3.79
CA LEU A 80 24.64 -6.57 2.37
C LEU A 80 25.87 -5.71 2.06
N GLN A 81 25.92 -4.47 2.55
CA GLN A 81 27.11 -3.61 2.42
C GLN A 81 28.35 -4.25 3.03
N ARG A 82 28.24 -4.88 4.20
CA ARG A 82 29.34 -5.62 4.83
C ARG A 82 29.78 -6.87 4.05
N MET A 83 28.88 -7.46 3.27
CA MET A 83 29.16 -8.57 2.36
C MET A 83 29.83 -8.10 1.04
N GLY A 84 30.12 -6.80 0.92
CA GLY A 84 30.73 -6.21 -0.28
C GLY A 84 29.71 -5.90 -1.36
N TYR A 85 28.50 -5.45 -1.02
CA TYR A 85 27.51 -5.02 -2.01
C TYR A 85 27.28 -3.51 -1.98
N GLN A 86 27.30 -2.89 -3.15
CA GLN A 86 26.97 -1.48 -3.33
C GLN A 86 25.56 -1.31 -3.89
N PHE A 87 24.84 -0.33 -3.36
CA PHE A 87 23.50 0.02 -3.82
C PHE A 87 23.59 1.20 -4.77
N VAL A 88 23.13 1.00 -6.00
CA VAL A 88 23.18 1.99 -7.07
C VAL A 88 21.75 2.32 -7.50
N GLU A 89 21.32 3.55 -7.22
CA GLU A 89 20.03 4.08 -7.65
C GLU A 89 20.12 4.57 -9.10
N GLU A 90 19.89 3.66 -10.04
CA GLU A 90 19.73 3.97 -11.47
C GLU A 90 18.26 3.76 -11.85
N LYS A 91 17.68 4.68 -12.63
CA LYS A 91 16.36 4.47 -13.24
C LYS A 91 16.54 3.74 -14.57
N PRO A 92 15.67 2.79 -14.94
CA PRO A 92 14.37 2.46 -14.33
C PRO A 92 14.43 1.44 -13.17
N ARG A 93 15.56 0.76 -12.95
CA ARG A 93 15.71 -0.30 -11.93
C ARG A 93 16.96 -0.08 -11.09
N CYS A 94 16.76 0.00 -9.78
CA CYS A 94 17.86 0.05 -8.82
C CYS A 94 18.68 -1.25 -8.85
N LYS A 95 20.00 -1.13 -8.68
CA LYS A 95 20.95 -2.24 -8.82
C LYS A 95 21.76 -2.47 -7.55
N ILE A 96 21.98 -3.73 -7.21
CA ILE A 96 22.90 -4.15 -6.16
C ILE A 96 24.14 -4.74 -6.85
N LYS A 97 25.24 -4.00 -6.78
CA LYS A 97 26.50 -4.37 -7.44
C LYS A 97 27.40 -5.12 -6.46
N PRO A 98 27.91 -6.32 -6.80
CA PRO A 98 28.94 -6.97 -6.02
C PRO A 98 30.28 -6.24 -6.18
N GLU A 99 30.95 -5.95 -5.06
CA GLU A 99 32.35 -5.56 -5.03
C GLU A 99 33.25 -6.77 -5.32
N ALA A 100 34.51 -6.52 -5.67
CA ALA A 100 35.47 -7.57 -5.97
C ALA A 100 35.62 -8.54 -4.77
N GLY A 101 35.24 -9.81 -4.97
CA GLY A 101 35.28 -10.84 -3.94
C GLY A 101 33.97 -11.03 -3.14
N ALA A 102 32.90 -10.31 -3.49
CA ALA A 102 31.59 -10.50 -2.87
C ALA A 102 31.04 -11.91 -3.12
N ILE A 103 30.48 -12.51 -2.06
CA ILE A 103 29.88 -13.86 -2.11
C ILE A 103 28.53 -13.75 -2.82
N PRO A 104 28.29 -14.47 -3.93
CA PRO A 104 27.03 -14.39 -4.68
C PRO A 104 25.79 -14.60 -3.80
N LEU A 105 24.80 -13.74 -3.94
CA LEU A 105 23.48 -13.90 -3.34
C LEU A 105 22.69 -14.94 -4.14
N TRP A 106 22.71 -16.19 -3.71
CA TRP A 106 21.82 -17.22 -4.27
C TRP A 106 20.45 -17.11 -3.63
N ASP A 107 19.40 -17.30 -4.43
CA ASP A 107 18.01 -17.24 -3.97
C ASP A 107 17.73 -15.94 -3.18
N ALA A 108 18.11 -14.82 -3.80
CA ALA A 108 17.97 -13.51 -3.22
C ALA A 108 16.58 -12.96 -3.55
N ALA A 109 15.88 -12.42 -2.57
CA ALA A 109 14.59 -11.76 -2.74
C ALA A 109 14.59 -10.41 -2.02
N ALA A 110 13.87 -9.43 -2.56
CA ALA A 110 13.59 -8.18 -1.89
C ALA A 110 12.16 -8.18 -1.37
N VAL A 111 11.98 -7.69 -0.15
CA VAL A 111 10.66 -7.41 0.43
C VAL A 111 10.47 -5.90 0.52
N TYR A 112 9.46 -5.41 -0.17
CA TYR A 112 9.15 -3.98 -0.27
C TYR A 112 7.66 -3.73 -0.08
N LEU A 113 7.34 -2.50 0.30
CA LEU A 113 5.96 -2.06 0.49
C LEU A 113 5.26 -2.00 -0.88
N GLU A 114 4.10 -2.65 -0.99
CA GLU A 114 3.29 -2.56 -2.19
C GLU A 114 2.66 -1.15 -2.27
N GLN A 115 3.03 -0.40 -3.31
CA GLN A 115 2.49 0.93 -3.55
C GLN A 115 1.00 0.89 -3.91
N TYR A 116 0.29 1.96 -3.55
CA TYR A 116 -1.08 2.17 -3.99
C TYR A 116 -1.13 2.48 -5.49
N THR A 117 -1.95 1.74 -6.23
CA THR A 117 -2.26 2.03 -7.63
C THR A 117 -3.53 2.86 -7.71
N PRO A 118 -3.51 4.05 -8.34
CA PRO A 118 -4.71 4.85 -8.57
C PRO A 118 -5.77 4.10 -9.36
N ILE A 119 -7.04 4.42 -9.09
CA ILE A 119 -8.21 3.85 -9.76
C ILE A 119 -8.13 4.19 -11.26
N LYS A 120 -8.18 3.16 -12.09
CA LYS A 120 -8.17 3.25 -13.55
C LYS A 120 -9.57 3.06 -14.13
N ASP A 121 -10.35 2.14 -13.56
CA ASP A 121 -11.69 1.82 -14.00
C ASP A 121 -12.60 1.49 -12.82
N ILE A 122 -13.65 2.30 -12.66
CA ILE A 122 -14.58 2.21 -11.54
C ILE A 122 -15.38 0.90 -11.50
N HIS A 123 -15.55 0.22 -12.64
CA HIS A 123 -16.34 -1.01 -12.71
C HIS A 123 -15.52 -2.26 -12.35
N THR A 124 -14.21 -2.21 -12.56
CA THR A 124 -13.32 -3.34 -12.32
C THR A 124 -12.54 -3.19 -11.03
N ASP A 125 -12.13 -1.98 -10.68
CA ASP A 125 -11.35 -1.70 -9.48
C ASP A 125 -12.18 -1.87 -8.20
N GLU A 126 -11.53 -2.45 -7.19
CA GLU A 126 -12.13 -2.72 -5.88
C GLU A 126 -11.68 -1.70 -4.84
N THR A 127 -12.53 -1.49 -3.83
CA THR A 127 -12.15 -0.75 -2.63
C THR A 127 -10.98 -1.43 -1.92
N VAL A 128 -10.04 -0.64 -1.38
CA VAL A 128 -8.88 -1.17 -0.62
C VAL A 128 -9.36 -1.91 0.63
N ALA A 129 -10.32 -1.32 1.33
CA ALA A 129 -11.04 -2.00 2.39
C ALA A 129 -12.08 -2.94 1.78
N LYS A 130 -12.00 -4.23 2.12
CA LYS A 130 -13.01 -5.23 1.74
C LYS A 130 -14.12 -5.31 2.78
N SER A 131 -15.24 -5.91 2.40
CA SER A 131 -16.33 -6.25 3.33
C SER A 131 -15.78 -6.92 4.61
N PRO A 132 -16.25 -6.53 5.80
CA PRO A 132 -17.40 -5.63 6.09
C PRO A 132 -17.08 -4.13 6.13
N TYR A 133 -15.86 -3.72 5.79
CA TYR A 133 -15.37 -2.37 5.99
C TYR A 133 -15.46 -1.47 4.75
N ASP A 134 -15.82 -2.03 3.59
CA ASP A 134 -15.93 -1.31 2.32
C ASP A 134 -16.93 -0.14 2.37
N ARG A 135 -17.97 -0.24 3.21
CA ARG A 135 -18.91 0.86 3.48
C ARG A 135 -18.25 2.17 3.92
N MET A 136 -17.02 2.13 4.45
CA MET A 136 -16.30 3.37 4.80
C MET A 136 -16.10 4.30 3.59
N TYR A 137 -16.04 3.76 2.37
CA TYR A 137 -15.96 4.59 1.16
C TYR A 137 -17.22 5.44 0.98
N ILE A 138 -18.39 4.88 1.27
CA ILE A 138 -19.68 5.57 1.17
C ILE A 138 -19.74 6.70 2.21
N ASP A 139 -19.43 6.40 3.48
CA ASP A 139 -19.42 7.41 4.55
C ASP A 139 -18.43 8.54 4.27
N TYR A 140 -17.24 8.20 3.77
CA TYR A 140 -16.23 9.20 3.40
C TYR A 140 -16.68 10.08 2.22
N LEU A 141 -17.28 9.50 1.18
CA LEU A 141 -17.81 10.24 0.04
C LEU A 141 -18.89 11.23 0.47
N ILE A 142 -19.87 10.78 1.27
CA ILE A 142 -20.94 11.65 1.77
C ILE A 142 -20.37 12.73 2.68
N ALA A 143 -19.39 12.41 3.53
CA ALA A 143 -18.69 13.40 4.32
C ALA A 143 -18.04 14.47 3.43
N LYS A 144 -17.31 14.09 2.36
CA LYS A 144 -16.70 15.06 1.44
C LYS A 144 -17.75 15.92 0.75
N CYS A 145 -18.87 15.36 0.31
CA CYS A 145 -19.99 16.13 -0.23
C CYS A 145 -20.48 17.19 0.78
N ASN A 146 -20.75 16.78 2.02
CA ASN A 146 -21.19 17.68 3.09
C ASN A 146 -20.17 18.78 3.40
N TYR A 147 -18.88 18.43 3.45
CA TYR A 147 -17.80 19.38 3.67
C TYR A 147 -17.78 20.50 2.61
N TYR A 148 -17.84 20.15 1.32
CA TYR A 148 -17.84 21.13 0.24
C TYR A 148 -19.16 21.93 0.17
N ASN A 149 -20.27 21.33 0.57
CA ASN A 149 -21.56 22.02 0.74
C ASN A 149 -21.62 22.90 2.00
N ARG A 150 -20.57 22.90 2.83
CA ARG A 150 -20.49 23.60 4.13
C ARG A 150 -21.49 23.10 5.17
N ASP A 151 -22.03 21.90 4.99
CA ASP A 151 -22.78 21.19 6.03
C ASP A 151 -21.81 20.45 6.95
N PHE A 152 -21.25 21.18 7.91
CA PHE A 152 -20.29 20.61 8.85
C PHE A 152 -20.92 19.61 9.83
N ASN A 153 -22.24 19.68 10.05
CA ASN A 153 -22.91 18.73 10.92
C ASN A 153 -23.01 17.36 10.24
N GLY A 154 -23.49 17.33 8.99
CA GLY A 154 -23.51 16.13 8.18
C GLY A 154 -22.10 15.55 7.98
N TYR A 155 -21.10 16.41 7.74
CA TYR A 155 -19.70 15.99 7.66
C TYR A 155 -19.26 15.26 8.95
N ASN A 156 -19.45 15.88 10.12
CA ASN A 156 -19.02 15.30 11.39
C ASN A 156 -19.72 13.97 11.69
N GLN A 157 -21.00 13.85 11.35
CA GLN A 157 -21.75 12.61 11.52
C GLN A 157 -21.15 11.48 10.68
N HIS A 158 -20.95 11.69 9.38
CA HIS A 158 -20.40 10.66 8.50
C HIS A 158 -18.93 10.36 8.79
N MET A 159 -18.14 11.37 9.19
CA MET A 159 -16.77 11.14 9.67
C MET A 159 -16.73 10.29 10.93
N THR A 160 -17.73 10.40 11.82
CA THR A 160 -17.83 9.54 13.00
C THR A 160 -18.05 8.07 12.60
N TYR A 161 -18.97 7.80 11.65
CA TYR A 161 -19.18 6.44 11.14
C TYR A 161 -17.95 5.89 10.42
N PHE A 162 -17.33 6.71 9.58
CA PHE A 162 -16.08 6.39 8.90
C PHE A 162 -14.97 6.00 9.91
N ASN A 163 -14.73 6.83 10.92
CA ASN A 163 -13.66 6.60 11.91
C ASN A 163 -13.89 5.31 12.72
N ASN A 164 -15.14 4.99 13.04
CA ASN A 164 -15.49 3.74 13.71
C ASN A 164 -15.15 2.53 12.85
N LEU A 165 -15.50 2.56 11.56
CA LEU A 165 -15.16 1.49 10.60
C LEU A 165 -13.65 1.41 10.37
N LEU A 166 -12.96 2.55 10.26
CA LEU A 166 -11.51 2.62 10.07
C LEU A 166 -10.75 1.99 11.24
N SER A 167 -11.15 2.29 12.48
CA SER A 167 -10.55 1.70 13.68
C SER A 167 -10.73 0.17 13.71
N GLY A 168 -11.94 -0.29 13.37
CA GLY A 168 -12.22 -1.72 13.24
C GLY A 168 -11.40 -2.39 12.14
N PHE A 169 -11.31 -1.76 10.97
CA PHE A 169 -10.52 -2.23 9.84
C PHE A 169 -9.03 -2.35 10.19
N ALA A 170 -8.44 -1.31 10.77
CA ALA A 170 -7.04 -1.29 11.17
C ALA A 170 -6.72 -2.41 12.16
N THR A 171 -7.58 -2.61 13.15
CA THR A 171 -7.43 -3.66 14.16
C THR A 171 -7.51 -5.06 13.53
N ASP A 172 -8.51 -5.30 12.68
CA ASP A 172 -8.68 -6.58 11.99
C ASP A 172 -7.54 -6.86 11.00
N PHE A 173 -7.09 -5.85 10.27
CA PHE A 173 -5.96 -5.96 9.36
C PHE A 173 -4.67 -6.29 10.13
N ILE A 174 -4.39 -5.62 11.25
CA ILE A 174 -3.25 -5.95 12.10
C ILE A 174 -3.35 -7.39 12.56
N ARG A 175 -4.49 -7.82 13.11
CA ARG A 175 -4.67 -9.19 13.61
C ARG A 175 -4.44 -10.26 12.53
N LYS A 176 -4.94 -10.03 11.32
CA LYS A 176 -4.77 -10.97 10.19
C LYS A 176 -3.33 -11.03 9.67
N ASN A 177 -2.61 -9.91 9.73
CA ASN A 177 -1.24 -9.79 9.20
C ASN A 177 -0.14 -9.81 10.31
N GLU A 178 -0.53 -9.96 11.57
CA GLU A 178 0.36 -10.06 12.75
C GLU A 178 1.39 -11.19 12.65
N PRO A 179 1.08 -12.39 12.09
CA PRO A 179 2.05 -13.46 11.94
C PRO A 179 3.25 -13.05 11.07
N LEU A 180 3.00 -12.37 9.94
CA LEU A 180 4.04 -11.88 9.02
C LEU A 180 4.92 -10.81 9.69
N ARG A 181 4.30 -9.95 10.50
CA ARG A 181 5.02 -8.88 11.21
C ARG A 181 5.88 -9.42 12.36
N ARG A 182 5.47 -10.53 12.98
CA ARG A 182 6.19 -11.20 14.08
C ARG A 182 7.39 -12.01 13.57
N GLU A 183 7.27 -12.67 12.42
CA GLU A 183 8.41 -13.30 11.73
C GLU A 183 9.45 -12.27 11.27
N LEU A 184 9.03 -11.07 10.87
CA LEU A 184 9.94 -9.95 10.60
C LEU A 184 10.55 -9.35 11.88
N ARG A 185 9.83 -9.33 13.01
CA ARG A 185 10.33 -8.80 14.31
C ARG A 185 11.10 -9.81 15.17
N GLY A 186 11.06 -11.09 14.83
CA GLY A 186 11.49 -12.18 15.70
C GLY A 186 13.00 -12.36 15.87
N TRP A 187 13.80 -11.30 15.99
CA TRP A 187 15.20 -11.34 16.44
C TRP A 187 15.55 -10.05 17.19
N TRP A 188 15.24 -10.02 18.49
CA TRP A 188 15.97 -9.29 19.54
C TRP A 188 16.06 -10.18 20.78
#